data_AF-A0A1F6W258-F1
#
_entry.id   AF-A0A1F6W258-F1
#
_cell.length_a   1.000
_cell.length_b   1.000
_cell.length_c   1.000
_cell.angle_alpha   90.00
_cell.angle_beta   90.00
_cell.angle_gamma   90.00
#
_symmetry.space_group_name_H-M   'P 1'
#
loop_
_entity.id
_entity.type
_entity.pdbx_description
1 polymer ?
#
loop_
_entity_poly.entity_id
_entity_poly.type
_entity_poly.pdbx_seq_one_letter_code
_entity_poly.pdbx_strand_id
1 'polypeptide(L)'
;MNFNAERRGFTLIETLVGSAVFILVALSAYKAFGVLMDAVSSSQAKVAATSLANERFEIVRNLPYGDVGIVAGLPVGKIQRTQTLIRDGYSFTVQTTIRSVDDTFDGTIGGNPGDTSPADYKLADLDITCSNCKIFSPLKFTTLVAPRALETASTNGALFIQVFDTGGLPISGASIHIVNTQTNPDTVIDEITDNGGWIKVVDAPPGTNAYNLTATKSGYSQDQTYPLGGAAGPNPLKPDATVVLQQVTQTSLSIDRTSSLNVSSVDAACLALPDIGFSLTGTKIIGAPAVLKYPTQNFTTDSAGSRVFLSLEADTYGVLLTSALYDLAGTTLLPSFALNPNENKSLQLVAVPHINRAFLVSVKDSANVTIDGATVRLEKSGFDETKTTNSGTCATPGQVFWNGLASGTYTLTISKAGFQTYTDTALDMSSTWQEQTITLIP
;
A
#
# COMPACT_ATOMS: atom_id res chain seq x y z
N MET A 1 72.38 44.11 47.46
CA MET A 1 71.18 44.96 47.31
C MET A 1 70.09 44.09 46.72
N ASN A 2 69.01 43.88 47.50
CA ASN A 2 67.94 42.92 47.21
C ASN A 2 67.12 43.37 46.00
N PHE A 3 66.97 42.50 45.00
CA PHE A 3 65.89 42.60 44.02
C PHE A 3 64.58 42.17 44.70
N ASN A 4 63.77 43.14 45.14
CA ASN A 4 62.40 42.90 45.53
C ASN A 4 61.59 42.59 44.27
N ALA A 5 61.38 41.30 43.99
CA ALA A 5 60.37 40.89 43.03
C ALA A 5 58.99 41.12 43.67
N GLU A 6 58.29 42.19 43.26
CA GLU A 6 56.86 42.36 43.56
C GLU A 6 56.10 41.17 42.94
N ARG A 7 55.70 40.20 43.77
CA ARG A 7 54.78 39.14 43.34
C ARG A 7 53.37 39.73 43.27
N ARG A 8 53.02 40.30 42.12
CA ARG A 8 51.64 40.70 41.82
C ARG A 8 50.80 39.42 41.62
N GLY A 9 49.83 39.19 42.50
CA GLY A 9 48.87 38.09 42.38
C GLY A 9 47.77 38.40 41.35
N PHE A 10 47.10 37.35 40.85
CA PHE A 10 45.97 37.49 39.93
C PHE A 10 44.68 37.85 40.67
N THR A 11 43.83 38.66 40.04
CA THR A 11 42.48 38.92 40.54
C THR A 11 41.55 37.74 40.28
N LEU A 12 40.52 37.55 41.12
CA LEU A 12 39.53 36.48 40.96
C LEU A 12 38.87 36.51 39.56
N ILE A 13 38.62 37.72 39.04
CA ILE A 13 38.03 37.94 37.71
C ILE A 13 38.98 37.50 36.59
N GLU A 14 40.28 37.84 36.67
CA GLU A 14 41.27 37.38 35.67
C GLU A 14 41.41 35.87 35.65
N THR A 15 41.41 35.21 36.82
CA THR A 15 41.44 33.74 36.87
C THR A 15 40.18 33.13 36.26
N LEU A 16 38.99 33.71 36.52
CA LEU A 16 37.73 33.18 36.00
C LEU A 16 37.64 33.33 34.48
N VAL A 17 38.01 34.51 33.94
CA VAL A 17 38.02 34.77 32.50
C VAL A 17 39.09 33.93 31.80
N GLY A 18 40.30 33.86 32.36
CA GLY A 18 41.40 33.06 31.82
C GLY A 18 41.06 31.56 31.77
N SER A 19 40.48 31.02 32.84
CA SER A 19 40.00 29.63 32.87
C SER A 19 38.86 29.39 31.88
N ALA A 20 37.91 30.33 31.74
CA ALA A 20 36.83 30.20 30.77
C ALA A 20 37.33 30.15 29.31
N VAL A 21 38.24 31.06 28.94
CA VAL A 21 38.86 31.07 27.61
C VAL A 21 39.69 29.80 27.37
N PHE A 22 40.47 29.38 28.36
CA PHE A 22 41.25 28.15 28.26
C PHE A 22 40.36 26.92 28.06
N ILE A 23 39.27 26.78 28.83
CA ILE A 23 38.31 25.68 28.68
C ILE A 23 37.69 25.69 27.28
N LEU A 24 37.28 26.85 26.75
CA LEU A 24 36.73 26.96 25.41
C LEU A 24 37.72 26.50 24.33
N VAL A 25 38.98 26.94 24.43
CA VAL A 25 40.03 26.53 23.48
C VAL A 25 40.33 25.04 23.62
N ALA A 26 40.46 24.53 24.85
CA ALA A 26 40.74 23.11 25.11
C ALA A 26 39.62 22.20 24.60
N LEU A 27 38.36 22.55 24.84
CA LEU A 27 37.20 21.79 24.33
C LEU A 27 37.13 21.85 22.79
N SER A 28 37.46 22.99 22.18
CA SER A 28 37.49 23.13 20.73
C SER A 28 38.57 22.24 20.12
N ALA A 29 39.77 22.22 20.70
CA ALA A 29 40.86 21.35 20.26
C ALA A 29 40.52 19.86 20.44
N TYR A 30 39.92 19.48 21.58
CA TYR A 30 39.50 18.10 21.83
C TYR A 30 38.43 17.65 20.82
N LYS A 31 37.43 18.50 20.53
CA LYS A 31 36.42 18.21 19.50
C LYS A 31 37.05 18.08 18.11
N ALA A 32 37.98 18.98 17.75
CA ALA A 32 38.68 18.92 16.47
C ALA A 32 39.46 17.60 16.32
N PHE A 33 40.17 17.18 17.37
CA PHE A 33 40.86 15.89 17.40
C PHE A 33 39.89 14.71 17.26
N GLY A 34 38.75 14.74 17.95
CA GLY A 34 37.71 13.72 17.83
C GLY A 34 37.17 13.60 16.39
N VAL A 35 36.90 14.72 15.73
CA VAL A 35 36.43 14.74 14.33
C VAL A 35 37.49 14.19 13.38
N LEU A 36 38.77 14.52 13.59
CA LEU A 36 39.87 13.96 12.80
C LEU A 36 39.97 12.44 12.97
N MET A 37 39.84 11.94 14.20
CA MET A 37 39.87 10.49 14.45
C MET A 37 38.68 9.78 13.81
N ASP A 38 37.50 10.38 13.85
CA ASP A 38 36.30 9.85 13.21
C ASP A 38 36.45 9.82 11.68
N ALA A 39 37.06 10.84 11.08
CA ALA A 39 37.37 10.87 9.67
C ALA A 39 38.36 9.77 9.26
N VAL A 40 39.41 9.54 10.07
CA VAL A 40 40.37 8.44 9.86
C VAL A 40 39.68 7.08 9.96
N SER A 41 38.87 6.84 11.00
CA SER A 41 38.13 5.60 11.15
C SER A 41 37.14 5.38 10.00
N SER A 42 36.49 6.43 9.50
CA SER A 42 35.59 6.34 8.35
C SER A 42 36.36 5.97 7.08
N SER A 43 37.55 6.55 6.88
CA SER A 43 38.42 6.23 5.75
C SER A 43 38.91 4.77 5.79
N GLN A 44 39.35 4.30 6.96
CA GLN A 44 39.77 2.90 7.14
C GLN A 44 38.64 1.92 6.86
N ALA A 45 37.43 2.17 7.38
CA ALA A 45 36.26 1.35 7.10
C ALA A 45 35.93 1.29 5.60
N LYS A 46 36.03 2.41 4.87
CA LYS A 46 35.81 2.44 3.42
C LYS A 46 36.86 1.63 2.65
N VAL A 47 38.14 1.73 3.03
CA VAL A 47 39.21 0.93 2.41
C VAL A 47 38.97 -0.56 2.63
N ALA A 48 38.62 -0.96 3.85
CA ALA A 48 38.29 -2.35 4.19
C ALA A 48 37.06 -2.85 3.40
N ALA A 49 36.00 -2.04 3.29
CA ALA A 49 34.81 -2.36 2.52
C ALA A 49 35.10 -2.51 1.01
N THR A 50 35.93 -1.64 0.42
CA THR A 50 36.34 -1.75 -0.99
C THR A 50 37.19 -3.00 -1.24
N SER A 51 38.09 -3.34 -0.31
CA SER A 51 38.86 -4.60 -0.39
C SER A 51 37.92 -5.82 -0.33
N LEU A 52 36.93 -5.79 0.57
CA LEU A 52 35.90 -6.83 0.66
C LEU A 52 35.09 -6.94 -0.63
N ALA A 53 34.67 -5.82 -1.23
CA ALA A 53 33.94 -5.80 -2.50
C ALA A 53 34.73 -6.45 -3.63
N ASN A 54 36.03 -6.11 -3.75
CA ASN A 54 36.92 -6.73 -4.74
C ASN A 54 37.02 -8.24 -4.53
N GLU A 55 37.23 -8.72 -3.30
CA GLU A 55 37.23 -10.15 -3.01
C GLU A 55 35.91 -10.82 -3.43
N ARG A 56 34.76 -10.20 -3.14
CA ARG A 56 33.47 -10.74 -3.53
C ARG A 56 33.35 -10.84 -5.05
N PHE A 57 33.77 -9.82 -5.81
CA PHE A 57 33.77 -9.89 -7.27
C PHE A 57 34.75 -10.91 -7.84
N GLU A 58 35.91 -11.13 -7.22
CA GLU A 58 36.79 -12.22 -7.63
C GLU A 58 36.12 -13.60 -7.45
N ILE A 59 35.33 -13.78 -6.38
CA ILE A 59 34.52 -15.00 -6.21
C ILE A 59 33.47 -15.10 -7.33
N VAL A 60 32.71 -14.03 -7.59
CA VAL A 60 31.68 -14.00 -8.64
C VAL A 60 32.29 -14.33 -10.01
N ARG A 61 33.42 -13.71 -10.37
CA ARG A 61 34.09 -13.89 -11.68
C ARG A 61 34.75 -15.26 -11.85
N ASN A 62 35.09 -15.93 -10.76
CA ASN A 62 35.75 -17.24 -10.79
C ASN A 62 34.77 -18.42 -10.66
N LEU A 63 33.47 -18.16 -10.50
CA LEU A 63 32.44 -19.19 -10.56
C LEU A 63 32.16 -19.57 -12.03
N PRO A 64 31.76 -20.84 -12.29
CA PRO A 64 31.15 -21.18 -13.57
C PRO A 64 29.97 -20.26 -13.87
N TYR A 65 29.81 -19.81 -15.13
CA TYR A 65 28.77 -18.83 -15.48
C TYR A 65 27.36 -19.22 -15.03
N GLY A 66 27.01 -20.51 -15.14
CA GLY A 66 25.73 -21.05 -14.67
C GLY A 66 25.55 -21.00 -13.14
N ASP A 67 26.64 -20.97 -12.36
CA ASP A 67 26.62 -20.88 -10.90
C ASP A 67 26.60 -19.41 -10.39
N VAL A 68 26.83 -18.44 -11.27
CA VAL A 68 26.76 -17.01 -10.96
C VAL A 68 25.30 -16.61 -10.84
N GLY A 69 24.78 -16.63 -9.61
CA GLY A 69 23.38 -16.37 -9.33
C GLY A 69 23.11 -16.48 -7.85
N ILE A 70 21.90 -16.10 -7.46
CA ILE A 70 21.50 -16.07 -6.05
C ILE A 70 20.89 -17.43 -5.68
N VAL A 71 21.24 -17.93 -4.50
CA VAL A 71 20.57 -19.10 -3.92
C VAL A 71 19.09 -18.76 -3.70
N ALA A 72 18.19 -19.60 -4.20
CA ALA A 72 16.74 -19.33 -4.17
C ALA A 72 16.35 -17.98 -4.83
N GLY A 73 17.11 -17.54 -5.83
CA GLY A 73 16.81 -16.34 -6.62
C GLY A 73 16.88 -16.60 -8.11
N LEU A 74 16.77 -15.55 -8.92
CA LEU A 74 16.89 -15.63 -10.37
C LEU A 74 17.87 -14.54 -10.88
N PRO A 75 18.92 -14.90 -11.63
CA PRO A 75 19.32 -16.26 -11.99
C PRO A 75 19.70 -17.09 -10.77
N VAL A 76 19.36 -18.39 -10.81
CA VAL A 76 19.71 -19.35 -9.76
C VAL A 76 21.22 -19.52 -9.72
N GLY A 77 21.82 -19.58 -8.54
CA GLY A 77 23.24 -19.86 -8.39
C GLY A 77 23.66 -20.16 -6.96
N LYS A 78 24.93 -19.93 -6.66
CA LYS A 78 25.57 -20.33 -5.39
C LYS A 78 25.83 -19.17 -4.42
N ILE A 79 25.52 -17.94 -4.81
CA ILE A 79 25.83 -16.75 -4.02
C ILE A 79 24.67 -16.46 -3.06
N GLN A 80 24.99 -16.20 -1.80
CA GLN A 80 23.99 -15.81 -0.81
C GLN A 80 23.62 -14.33 -1.01
N ARG A 81 22.31 -14.02 -0.99
CA ARG A 81 21.81 -12.65 -1.18
C ARG A 81 22.31 -11.69 -0.11
N THR A 82 22.37 -12.12 1.15
CA THR A 82 22.84 -11.29 2.26
C THR A 82 23.84 -12.06 3.11
N GLN A 83 25.00 -11.47 3.35
CA GLN A 83 26.05 -12.04 4.19
C GLN A 83 26.59 -11.00 5.14
N THR A 84 26.88 -11.39 6.38
CA THR A 84 27.66 -10.57 7.31
C THR A 84 29.09 -11.09 7.33
N LEU A 85 30.03 -10.21 7.01
CA LEU A 85 31.43 -10.54 6.80
C LEU A 85 32.31 -9.60 7.59
N ILE A 86 33.36 -10.14 8.21
CA ILE A 86 34.29 -9.35 9.03
C ILE A 86 35.56 -9.08 8.21
N ARG A 87 35.99 -7.83 8.17
CA ARG A 87 37.24 -7.39 7.54
C ARG A 87 37.88 -6.29 8.37
N ASP A 88 39.15 -6.47 8.75
CA ASP A 88 39.94 -5.50 9.51
C ASP A 88 39.25 -4.99 10.79
N GLY A 89 38.48 -5.86 11.45
CA GLY A 89 37.72 -5.54 12.67
C GLY A 89 36.34 -4.90 12.43
N TYR A 90 35.98 -4.57 11.19
CA TYR A 90 34.66 -4.07 10.82
C TYR A 90 33.72 -5.22 10.45
N SER A 91 32.43 -5.09 10.81
CA SER A 91 31.40 -6.05 10.46
C SER A 91 30.52 -5.47 9.38
N PHE A 92 30.70 -5.95 8.15
CA PHE A 92 29.96 -5.48 6.98
C PHE A 92 28.78 -6.40 6.68
N THR A 93 27.62 -5.82 6.39
CA THR A 93 26.52 -6.53 5.76
C THR A 93 26.60 -6.27 4.26
N VAL A 94 26.84 -7.32 3.49
CA VAL A 94 26.92 -7.31 2.03
C VAL A 94 25.63 -7.88 1.48
N GLN A 95 24.88 -7.07 0.75
CA GLN A 95 23.73 -7.48 -0.03
C GLN A 95 24.15 -7.59 -1.50
N THR A 96 23.95 -8.77 -2.09
CA THR A 96 24.28 -9.06 -3.48
C THR A 96 22.99 -9.20 -4.29
N THR A 97 22.91 -8.46 -5.39
CA THR A 97 21.87 -8.61 -6.41
C THR A 97 22.54 -9.08 -7.69
N ILE A 98 21.97 -10.10 -8.33
CA ILE A 98 22.43 -10.58 -9.63
C ILE A 98 21.22 -10.65 -10.52
N ARG A 99 21.33 -10.12 -11.73
CA ARG A 99 20.29 -10.19 -12.76
C ARG A 99 20.88 -10.53 -14.10
N SER A 100 20.17 -11.34 -14.87
CA SER A 100 20.44 -11.51 -16.30
C SER A 100 20.03 -10.22 -17.03
N VAL A 101 20.81 -9.84 -18.03
CA VAL A 101 20.59 -8.63 -18.84
C VAL A 101 20.41 -9.06 -20.29
N ASP A 102 19.39 -8.46 -20.92
CA ASP A 102 19.05 -8.55 -22.34
C ASP A 102 19.54 -7.27 -23.02
N ASP A 103 20.64 -7.37 -23.77
CA ASP A 103 21.36 -6.27 -24.40
C ASP A 103 20.79 -6.00 -25.79
N THR A 104 20.50 -4.73 -26.08
CA THR A 104 19.91 -4.31 -27.35
C THR A 104 20.79 -4.55 -28.59
N PHE A 105 22.03 -5.00 -28.42
CA PHE A 105 23.01 -5.14 -29.50
C PHE A 105 22.57 -6.11 -30.62
N ASP A 106 21.98 -7.25 -30.28
CA ASP A 106 21.56 -8.28 -31.24
C ASP A 106 20.04 -8.53 -31.26
N GLY A 107 19.31 -7.88 -30.36
CA GLY A 107 17.86 -7.93 -30.28
C GLY A 107 17.40 -7.69 -28.85
N THR A 108 16.15 -8.02 -28.58
CA THR A 108 15.67 -8.25 -27.21
C THR A 108 14.59 -9.31 -27.25
N ILE A 109 14.30 -9.97 -26.14
CA ILE A 109 13.15 -10.90 -26.09
C ILE A 109 11.85 -10.13 -26.34
N GLY A 110 11.09 -10.59 -27.35
CA GLY A 110 9.89 -9.89 -27.82
C GLY A 110 10.15 -8.59 -28.58
N GLY A 111 11.43 -8.26 -28.85
CA GLY A 111 11.85 -7.13 -29.67
C GLY A 111 11.84 -7.41 -31.18
N ASN A 112 12.37 -6.45 -31.94
CA ASN A 112 12.64 -6.60 -33.37
C ASN A 112 14.03 -6.01 -33.72
N PRO A 113 15.04 -6.84 -34.05
CA PRO A 113 14.96 -8.30 -34.16
C PRO A 113 14.65 -8.98 -32.82
N GLY A 114 13.90 -10.07 -32.88
CA GLY A 114 13.57 -10.86 -31.69
C GLY A 114 14.75 -11.74 -31.33
N ASP A 115 15.16 -11.69 -30.06
CA ASP A 115 16.25 -12.51 -29.56
C ASP A 115 15.76 -13.78 -28.85
N THR A 116 16.45 -14.88 -29.12
CA THR A 116 16.21 -16.21 -28.55
C THR A 116 17.16 -16.55 -27.40
N SER A 117 18.17 -15.71 -27.13
CA SER A 117 19.17 -15.89 -26.07
C SER A 117 19.32 -14.64 -25.16
N PRO A 118 18.22 -14.10 -24.59
CA PRO A 118 18.16 -12.73 -24.03
C PRO A 118 18.87 -12.52 -22.68
N ALA A 119 19.81 -13.40 -22.35
CA ALA A 119 20.57 -13.41 -21.12
C ALA A 119 22.07 -13.32 -21.44
N ASP A 120 22.44 -12.28 -22.18
CA ASP A 120 23.78 -12.07 -22.75
C ASP A 120 24.86 -12.05 -21.68
N TYR A 121 24.57 -11.38 -20.56
CA TYR A 121 25.44 -11.33 -19.41
C TYR A 121 24.66 -11.14 -18.11
N LYS A 122 25.36 -11.30 -17.00
CA LYS A 122 24.84 -11.04 -15.66
C LYS A 122 25.45 -9.76 -15.10
N LEU A 123 24.61 -8.86 -14.62
CA LEU A 123 25.01 -7.74 -13.78
C LEU A 123 25.00 -8.21 -12.33
N ALA A 124 26.12 -8.06 -11.64
CA ALA A 124 26.23 -8.32 -10.21
C ALA A 124 26.52 -7.02 -9.45
N ASP A 125 25.59 -6.65 -8.58
CA ASP A 125 25.64 -5.46 -7.74
C ASP A 125 25.86 -5.85 -6.27
N LEU A 126 26.73 -5.11 -5.58
CA LEU A 126 27.01 -5.26 -4.15
C LEU A 126 26.69 -3.97 -3.42
N ASP A 127 25.74 -4.04 -2.50
CA ASP A 127 25.43 -3.00 -1.53
C ASP A 127 26.05 -3.37 -0.18
N ILE A 128 27.06 -2.60 0.24
CA ILE A 128 27.80 -2.86 1.49
C ILE A 128 27.42 -1.79 2.52
N THR A 129 26.95 -2.25 3.68
CA THR A 129 26.65 -1.41 4.85
C THR A 129 27.48 -1.85 6.06
N CYS A 130 27.65 -0.96 7.03
CA CYS A 130 28.40 -1.24 8.26
C CYS A 130 27.67 -0.65 9.46
N SER A 131 26.99 -1.51 10.23
CA SER A 131 26.21 -1.08 11.40
C SER A 131 27.06 -0.72 12.61
N ASN A 132 28.26 -1.30 12.74
CA ASN A 132 29.19 -1.00 13.84
C ASN A 132 30.22 0.09 13.50
N CYS A 133 30.15 0.68 12.31
CA CYS A 133 31.00 1.81 11.92
C CYS A 133 30.41 3.13 12.44
N LYS A 134 31.26 3.99 13.02
CA LYS A 134 30.82 5.27 13.59
C LYS A 134 30.26 6.25 12.55
N ILE A 135 30.92 6.35 11.40
CA ILE A 135 30.52 7.17 10.25
C ILE A 135 30.74 6.35 8.97
N PHE A 136 29.66 5.81 8.40
CA PHE A 136 29.72 5.01 7.18
C PHE A 136 28.50 5.24 6.31
N SER A 137 28.74 5.63 5.07
CA SER A 137 27.71 5.66 4.02
C SER A 137 27.75 4.34 3.27
N PRO A 138 26.61 3.72 2.95
CA PRO A 138 26.57 2.53 2.11
C PRO A 138 27.40 2.72 0.83
N LEU A 139 28.18 1.70 0.47
CA LEU A 139 28.97 1.66 -0.75
C LEU A 139 28.32 0.70 -1.74
N LYS A 140 28.19 1.14 -2.99
CA LYS A 140 27.63 0.36 -4.08
C LYS A 140 28.72 0.03 -5.09
N PHE A 141 28.84 -1.23 -5.46
CA PHE A 141 29.76 -1.70 -6.48
C PHE A 141 29.02 -2.53 -7.51
N THR A 142 29.50 -2.54 -8.74
CA THR A 142 28.89 -3.28 -9.84
C THR A 142 29.96 -3.93 -10.72
N THR A 143 29.67 -5.12 -11.24
CA THR A 143 30.47 -5.80 -12.26
C THR A 143 29.56 -6.54 -13.23
N LEU A 144 30.06 -6.75 -14.45
CA LEU A 144 29.46 -7.65 -15.42
C LEU A 144 30.18 -9.00 -15.41
N VAL A 145 29.43 -10.06 -15.70
CA VAL A 145 29.97 -11.41 -15.94
C VAL A 145 29.33 -11.94 -17.21
N ALA A 146 30.14 -12.27 -18.20
CA ALA A 146 29.70 -12.80 -19.48
C ALA A 146 30.02 -14.31 -19.59
N PRO A 147 29.23 -15.09 -20.35
CA PRO A 147 29.56 -16.47 -20.64
C PRO A 147 30.84 -16.55 -21.49
N ARG A 148 31.57 -17.67 -21.36
CA ARG A 148 32.75 -17.94 -22.21
C ARG A 148 32.36 -18.56 -23.57
N ALA A 149 31.23 -19.26 -23.61
CA ALA A 149 30.73 -19.91 -24.81
C ALA A 149 29.96 -18.91 -25.67
N LEU A 150 29.73 -19.26 -26.94
CA LEU A 150 28.78 -18.54 -27.78
C LEU A 150 27.37 -18.66 -27.18
N GLU A 151 26.55 -17.64 -27.38
CA GLU A 151 25.12 -17.67 -27.05
C GLU A 151 24.42 -18.83 -27.77
N THR A 152 23.49 -19.43 -27.04
CA THR A 152 22.62 -20.49 -27.53
C THR A 152 21.23 -20.21 -27.04
N ALA A 153 20.24 -20.52 -27.90
CA ALA A 153 18.84 -20.26 -27.59
C ALA A 153 18.47 -20.75 -26.19
N SER A 154 17.92 -19.84 -25.37
CA SER A 154 17.51 -20.14 -24.01
C SER A 154 16.31 -21.08 -24.01
N THR A 155 16.18 -21.87 -22.95
CA THR A 155 14.99 -22.68 -22.66
C THR A 155 14.03 -21.97 -21.71
N ASN A 156 14.33 -20.74 -21.35
CA ASN A 156 13.56 -19.91 -20.44
C ASN A 156 12.69 -18.89 -21.19
N GLY A 157 11.78 -18.25 -20.47
CA GLY A 157 10.99 -17.11 -20.95
C GLY A 157 11.39 -15.82 -20.25
N ALA A 158 10.52 -14.81 -20.35
CA ALA A 158 10.62 -13.59 -19.56
C ALA A 158 9.30 -13.25 -18.88
N LEU A 159 9.38 -12.59 -17.74
CA LEU A 159 8.25 -12.08 -16.98
C LEU A 159 8.39 -10.57 -16.81
N PHE A 160 7.54 -9.82 -17.51
CA PHE A 160 7.49 -8.36 -17.45
C PHE A 160 6.27 -7.93 -16.63
N ILE A 161 6.51 -7.15 -15.59
CA ILE A 161 5.51 -6.73 -14.62
C ILE A 161 5.47 -5.21 -14.63
N GLN A 162 4.29 -4.65 -14.88
CA GLN A 162 4.06 -3.22 -14.75
C GLN A 162 3.23 -2.91 -13.52
N VAL A 163 3.65 -1.92 -12.74
CA VAL A 163 2.88 -1.38 -11.62
C VAL A 163 2.39 0.02 -11.95
N PHE A 164 1.09 0.24 -11.81
CA PHE A 164 0.45 1.53 -12.11
C PHE A 164 -0.69 1.84 -11.12
N ASP A 165 -1.14 3.10 -11.07
CA ASP A 165 -2.28 3.53 -10.26
C ASP A 165 -3.63 3.44 -11.00
N THR A 166 -4.76 3.67 -10.32
CA THR A 166 -6.08 3.64 -10.98
C THR A 166 -6.21 4.65 -12.14
N GLY A 167 -5.36 5.69 -12.19
CA GLY A 167 -5.27 6.64 -13.31
C GLY A 167 -4.42 6.16 -14.49
N GLY A 168 -3.80 4.98 -14.40
CA GLY A 168 -2.91 4.42 -15.42
C GLY A 168 -1.49 5.02 -15.39
N LEU A 169 -1.13 5.79 -14.36
CA LEU A 169 0.21 6.34 -14.23
C LEU A 169 1.16 5.28 -13.65
N PRO A 170 2.39 5.16 -14.19
CA PRO A 170 3.35 4.19 -13.69
C PRO A 170 3.80 4.55 -12.27
N ILE A 171 3.97 3.53 -11.43
CA ILE A 171 4.46 3.71 -10.06
C ILE A 171 5.91 3.28 -9.99
N SER A 172 6.80 4.27 -9.96
CA SER A 172 8.22 4.06 -9.68
C SER A 172 8.46 3.75 -8.21
N GLY A 173 9.44 2.91 -7.91
CA GLY A 173 9.82 2.61 -6.53
C GLY A 173 8.83 1.71 -5.78
N ALA A 174 7.96 0.99 -6.48
CA ALA A 174 7.12 -0.05 -5.89
C ALA A 174 7.94 -1.34 -5.73
N SER A 175 7.81 -1.99 -4.58
CA SER A 175 8.44 -3.29 -4.35
C SER A 175 7.54 -4.38 -4.91
N ILE A 176 8.14 -5.28 -5.70
CA ILE A 176 7.50 -6.50 -6.16
C ILE A 176 8.21 -7.70 -5.54
N HIS A 177 7.44 -8.54 -4.86
CA HIS A 177 7.85 -9.85 -4.40
C HIS A 177 7.31 -10.90 -5.38
N ILE A 178 8.21 -11.68 -5.97
CA ILE A 178 7.91 -12.73 -6.94
C ILE A 178 8.34 -14.06 -6.34
N VAL A 179 7.41 -15.02 -6.25
CA VAL A 179 7.68 -16.36 -5.74
C VAL A 179 7.27 -17.40 -6.77
N ASN A 180 8.18 -18.32 -7.08
CA ASN A 180 7.86 -19.55 -7.79
C ASN A 180 8.12 -20.75 -6.88
N THR A 181 7.05 -21.44 -6.46
CA THR A 181 7.08 -22.60 -5.56
C THR A 181 7.18 -23.94 -6.31
N GLN A 182 7.26 -23.91 -7.65
CA GLN A 182 7.49 -25.10 -8.48
C GLN A 182 8.98 -25.43 -8.60
N THR A 183 9.87 -24.58 -8.07
CA THR A 183 11.32 -24.81 -7.97
C THR A 183 11.71 -25.30 -6.57
N ASN A 184 12.90 -25.87 -6.41
CA ASN A 184 13.41 -26.32 -5.11
C ASN A 184 14.89 -25.93 -4.93
N PRO A 185 15.24 -25.03 -3.99
CA PRO A 185 14.31 -24.25 -3.16
C PRO A 185 13.42 -23.32 -4.01
N ASP A 186 12.32 -22.84 -3.43
CA ASP A 186 11.45 -21.84 -4.05
C ASP A 186 12.28 -20.67 -4.59
N THR A 187 11.98 -20.22 -5.80
CA THR A 187 12.66 -19.07 -6.39
C THR A 187 11.98 -17.79 -5.89
N VAL A 188 12.75 -16.93 -5.24
CA VAL A 188 12.30 -15.66 -4.69
C VAL A 188 13.07 -14.51 -5.31
N ILE A 189 12.34 -13.58 -5.92
CA ILE A 189 12.89 -12.37 -6.55
C ILE A 189 12.21 -11.17 -5.89
N ASP A 190 13.03 -10.28 -5.33
CA ASP A 190 12.60 -9.02 -4.74
C ASP A 190 13.20 -7.89 -5.55
N GLU A 191 12.35 -7.13 -6.22
CA GLU A 191 12.77 -6.06 -7.13
C GLU A 191 11.95 -4.79 -6.89
N ILE A 192 12.47 -3.68 -7.41
CA ILE A 192 11.83 -2.37 -7.32
C ILE A 192 11.60 -1.85 -8.73
N THR A 193 10.39 -1.33 -8.97
CA THR A 193 10.04 -0.78 -10.28
C THR A 193 10.87 0.45 -10.65
N ASP A 194 11.22 0.53 -11.93
CA ASP A 194 11.89 1.68 -12.52
C ASP A 194 10.97 2.92 -12.64
N ASN A 195 11.45 3.99 -13.26
CA ASN A 195 10.65 5.21 -13.47
C ASN A 195 9.40 5.00 -14.34
N GLY A 196 9.38 3.95 -15.17
CA GLY A 196 8.25 3.55 -16.00
C GLY A 196 7.33 2.54 -15.31
N GLY A 197 7.56 2.22 -14.04
CA GLY A 197 6.75 1.26 -13.29
C GLY A 197 7.06 -0.20 -13.65
N TRP A 198 8.16 -0.47 -14.33
CA TRP A 198 8.49 -1.80 -14.84
C TRP A 198 9.46 -2.56 -13.97
N ILE A 199 9.25 -3.88 -13.92
CA ILE A 199 10.27 -4.88 -13.62
C ILE A 199 10.30 -5.86 -14.79
N LYS A 200 11.50 -6.10 -15.31
CA LYS A 200 11.73 -7.02 -16.42
C LYS A 200 12.62 -8.14 -15.94
N VAL A 201 12.03 -9.29 -15.69
CA VAL A 201 12.76 -10.50 -15.33
C VAL A 201 12.97 -11.30 -16.61
N VAL A 202 14.21 -11.34 -17.09
CA VAL A 202 14.60 -12.19 -18.22
C VAL A 202 15.18 -13.51 -17.71
N ASP A 203 15.19 -14.51 -18.57
CA ASP A 203 15.70 -15.85 -18.26
C ASP A 203 14.93 -16.56 -17.13
N ALA A 204 13.62 -16.34 -17.06
CA ALA A 204 12.74 -16.97 -16.08
C ALA A 204 12.35 -18.40 -16.49
N PRO A 205 12.52 -19.43 -15.63
CA PRO A 205 12.09 -20.80 -15.92
C PRO A 205 10.62 -20.88 -16.32
N PRO A 206 10.25 -21.63 -17.37
CA PRO A 206 8.86 -21.80 -17.73
C PRO A 206 8.06 -22.49 -16.62
N GLY A 207 6.79 -22.15 -16.48
CA GLY A 207 5.91 -22.74 -15.48
C GLY A 207 4.49 -22.20 -15.59
N THR A 208 3.50 -23.09 -15.56
CA THR A 208 2.08 -22.74 -15.64
C THR A 208 1.56 -22.32 -14.27
N ASN A 209 1.01 -21.10 -14.19
CA ASN A 209 0.54 -20.49 -12.94
C ASN A 209 1.56 -20.63 -11.79
N ALA A 210 2.83 -20.44 -12.12
CA ALA A 210 3.94 -20.75 -11.23
C ALA A 210 4.39 -19.53 -10.41
N TYR A 211 4.20 -18.33 -10.94
CA TYR A 211 4.76 -17.12 -10.37
C TYR A 211 3.69 -16.31 -9.64
N ASN A 212 3.74 -16.34 -8.30
CA ASN A 212 2.96 -15.47 -7.44
C ASN A 212 3.63 -14.10 -7.32
N LEU A 213 2.87 -13.03 -7.58
CA LEU A 213 3.37 -11.66 -7.63
C LEU A 213 2.64 -10.84 -6.58
N THR A 214 3.38 -10.05 -5.81
CA THR A 214 2.82 -9.11 -4.83
C THR A 214 3.46 -7.74 -4.98
N ALA A 215 2.65 -6.71 -5.23
CA ALA A 215 3.07 -5.31 -5.30
C ALA A 215 2.75 -4.57 -4.00
N THR A 216 3.74 -3.84 -3.47
CA THR A 216 3.56 -2.96 -2.31
C THR A 216 4.37 -1.68 -2.47
N LYS A 217 3.91 -0.60 -1.82
CA LYS A 217 4.66 0.63 -1.63
C LYS A 217 4.17 1.31 -0.36
N SER A 218 5.07 1.91 0.43
CA SER A 218 4.66 2.63 1.64
C SER A 218 3.66 3.74 1.32
N GLY A 219 2.51 3.74 2.01
CA GLY A 219 1.40 4.66 1.77
C GLY A 219 0.49 4.28 0.58
N TYR A 220 0.68 3.10 -0.01
CA TYR A 220 -0.16 2.56 -1.10
C TYR A 220 -0.85 1.27 -0.66
N SER A 221 -1.90 0.88 -1.39
CA SER A 221 -2.56 -0.40 -1.28
C SER A 221 -1.65 -1.53 -1.78
N GLN A 222 -2.10 -2.76 -1.57
CA GLN A 222 -1.44 -3.96 -2.07
C GLN A 222 -2.27 -4.58 -3.18
N ASP A 223 -1.60 -5.10 -4.20
CA ASP A 223 -2.22 -5.92 -5.23
C ASP A 223 -1.36 -7.14 -5.51
N GLN A 224 -2.00 -8.25 -5.89
CA GLN A 224 -1.31 -9.52 -6.04
C GLN A 224 -2.03 -10.44 -7.03
N THR A 225 -1.30 -11.44 -7.51
CA THR A 225 -1.88 -12.61 -8.16
C THR A 225 -2.28 -13.67 -7.13
N TYR A 226 -3.11 -14.62 -7.55
CA TYR A 226 -3.63 -15.66 -6.67
C TYR A 226 -3.50 -17.05 -7.31
N PRO A 227 -3.17 -18.09 -6.52
CA PRO A 227 -3.19 -19.46 -7.00
C PRO A 227 -4.63 -19.93 -7.24
N LEU A 228 -4.82 -20.80 -8.23
CA LEU A 228 -6.10 -21.44 -8.51
C LEU A 228 -6.55 -22.27 -7.30
N GLY A 229 -7.76 -22.02 -6.79
CA GLY A 229 -8.29 -22.71 -5.62
C GLY A 229 -7.77 -22.17 -4.28
N GLY A 230 -6.99 -21.09 -4.28
CA GLY A 230 -6.53 -20.41 -3.06
C GLY A 230 -7.56 -19.44 -2.49
N ALA A 231 -7.07 -18.35 -1.86
CA ALA A 231 -7.91 -17.34 -1.21
C ALA A 231 -8.92 -16.65 -2.15
N ALA A 232 -8.60 -16.53 -3.45
CA ALA A 232 -9.49 -16.01 -4.47
C ALA A 232 -10.48 -17.06 -5.03
N GLY A 233 -10.53 -18.26 -4.46
CA GLY A 233 -11.36 -19.36 -4.94
C GLY A 233 -10.83 -20.01 -6.22
N PRO A 234 -11.65 -20.82 -6.91
CA PRO A 234 -11.20 -21.59 -8.07
C PRO A 234 -10.93 -20.73 -9.31
N ASN A 235 -11.53 -19.55 -9.40
CA ASN A 235 -11.47 -18.66 -10.57
C ASN A 235 -10.98 -17.25 -10.17
N PRO A 236 -9.68 -17.08 -9.84
CA PRO A 236 -9.12 -15.76 -9.54
C PRO A 236 -9.20 -14.83 -10.74
N LEU A 237 -9.43 -13.53 -10.50
CA LEU A 237 -9.39 -12.51 -11.55
C LEU A 237 -7.97 -12.19 -12.02
N LYS A 238 -6.99 -12.39 -11.14
CA LYS A 238 -5.56 -12.29 -11.42
C LYS A 238 -4.89 -13.61 -11.00
N PRO A 239 -4.94 -14.67 -11.82
CA PRO A 239 -4.23 -15.90 -11.51
C PRO A 239 -2.72 -15.67 -11.46
N ASP A 240 -2.00 -16.52 -10.73
CA ASP A 240 -0.53 -16.56 -10.77
C ASP A 240 -0.03 -16.66 -12.22
N ALA A 241 1.08 -15.97 -12.50
CA ALA A 241 1.55 -15.80 -13.87
C ALA A 241 2.15 -17.10 -14.43
N THR A 242 1.90 -17.32 -15.73
CA THR A 242 2.50 -18.42 -16.49
C THR A 242 3.66 -17.89 -17.31
N VAL A 243 4.86 -18.42 -17.10
CA VAL A 243 6.01 -18.14 -17.97
C VAL A 243 6.12 -19.22 -19.03
N VAL A 244 6.20 -18.83 -20.29
CA VAL A 244 6.31 -19.73 -21.45
C VAL A 244 7.71 -19.64 -22.03
N LEU A 245 8.25 -20.78 -22.46
CA LEU A 245 9.57 -20.87 -23.10
C LEU A 245 9.67 -19.90 -24.29
N GLN A 246 10.74 -19.11 -24.32
CA GLN A 246 11.08 -18.12 -25.35
C GLN A 246 9.99 -17.08 -25.64
N GLN A 247 9.12 -16.80 -24.66
CA GLN A 247 8.09 -15.77 -24.79
C GLN A 247 8.17 -14.77 -23.65
N VAL A 248 7.69 -13.56 -23.94
CA VAL A 248 7.44 -12.54 -22.91
C VAL A 248 6.04 -12.75 -22.36
N THR A 249 5.97 -13.12 -21.08
CA THR A 249 4.74 -13.02 -20.30
C THR A 249 4.68 -11.61 -19.71
N GLN A 250 3.67 -10.85 -20.09
CA GLN A 250 3.41 -9.53 -19.53
C GLN A 250 2.20 -9.57 -18.60
N THR A 251 2.32 -8.99 -17.42
CA THR A 251 1.23 -8.84 -16.44
C THR A 251 1.34 -7.49 -15.74
N SER A 252 0.31 -7.14 -14.98
CA SER A 252 0.26 -5.88 -14.26
C SER A 252 -0.40 -5.98 -12.90
N LEU A 253 0.04 -5.09 -12.01
CA LEU A 253 -0.51 -4.91 -10.67
C LEU A 253 -0.87 -3.44 -10.49
N SER A 254 -2.01 -3.18 -9.85
CA SER A 254 -2.50 -1.82 -9.63
C SER A 254 -2.58 -1.51 -8.15
N ILE A 255 -1.79 -0.53 -7.72
CA ILE A 255 -1.76 -0.06 -6.34
C ILE A 255 -2.01 1.45 -6.32
N ASP A 256 -2.71 1.93 -5.30
CA ASP A 256 -3.11 3.33 -5.17
C ASP A 256 -2.75 3.83 -3.79
N ARG A 257 -2.55 5.14 -3.64
CA ARG A 257 -2.39 5.72 -2.30
C ARG A 257 -3.58 5.36 -1.42
N THR A 258 -3.31 4.89 -0.21
CA THR A 258 -4.37 4.54 0.73
C THR A 258 -5.10 5.78 1.23
N SER A 259 -6.34 5.56 1.63
CA SER A 259 -7.29 6.57 2.04
C SER A 259 -7.65 6.40 3.51
N SER A 260 -8.17 7.46 4.12
CA SER A 260 -8.70 7.41 5.48
C SER A 260 -10.21 7.61 5.51
N LEU A 261 -10.86 6.93 6.45
CA LEU A 261 -12.28 7.08 6.72
C LEU A 261 -12.46 7.32 8.22
N ASN A 262 -13.04 8.47 8.57
CA ASN A 262 -13.50 8.75 9.92
C ASN A 262 -15.00 8.47 10.01
N VAL A 263 -15.37 7.42 10.75
CA VAL A 263 -16.77 7.12 11.06
C VAL A 263 -17.12 7.73 12.41
N SER A 264 -18.23 8.44 12.47
CA SER A 264 -18.80 8.96 13.71
C SER A 264 -20.23 8.48 13.89
N SER A 265 -20.67 8.26 15.12
CA SER A 265 -22.05 7.91 15.46
C SER A 265 -22.66 8.98 16.36
N VAL A 266 -23.87 9.39 16.02
CA VAL A 266 -24.63 10.40 16.77
C VAL A 266 -26.09 9.98 16.94
N ASP A 267 -26.74 10.57 17.94
CA ASP A 267 -28.18 10.45 18.14
C ASP A 267 -28.98 11.43 17.24
N ALA A 268 -30.31 11.45 17.41
CA ALA A 268 -31.18 12.36 16.66
C ALA A 268 -30.95 13.86 16.95
N ALA A 269 -30.28 14.20 18.05
CA ALA A 269 -29.89 15.56 18.41
C ALA A 269 -28.45 15.90 17.96
N CYS A 270 -27.81 15.01 17.21
CA CYS A 270 -26.45 15.11 16.71
C CYS A 270 -25.38 15.15 17.80
N LEU A 271 -25.71 14.60 18.98
CA LEU A 271 -24.76 14.41 20.06
C LEU A 271 -24.07 13.07 19.87
N ALA A 272 -22.79 13.01 20.26
CA ALA A 272 -22.00 11.79 20.16
C ALA A 272 -22.70 10.62 20.85
N LEU A 273 -22.88 9.53 20.11
CA LEU A 273 -23.52 8.32 20.58
C LEU A 273 -22.47 7.20 20.60
N PRO A 274 -21.97 6.80 21.78
CA PRO A 274 -20.91 5.82 21.88
C PRO A 274 -21.37 4.39 21.59
N ASP A 275 -20.41 3.50 21.36
CA ASP A 275 -20.60 2.05 21.30
C ASP A 275 -21.61 1.58 20.23
N ILE A 276 -21.67 2.28 19.10
CA ILE A 276 -22.53 1.93 17.98
C ILE A 276 -21.80 0.96 17.04
N GLY A 277 -22.38 -0.22 16.87
CA GLY A 277 -21.94 -1.26 15.96
C GLY A 277 -22.37 -1.00 14.53
N PHE A 278 -21.44 -1.15 13.59
CA PHE A 278 -21.68 -1.09 12.15
C PHE A 278 -20.79 -2.09 11.41
N SER A 279 -21.13 -2.41 10.16
CA SER A 279 -20.30 -3.19 9.26
C SER A 279 -19.80 -2.35 8.10
N LEU A 280 -18.62 -2.67 7.58
CA LEU A 280 -18.07 -2.10 6.35
C LEU A 280 -17.76 -3.24 5.37
N THR A 281 -18.14 -3.08 4.10
CA THR A 281 -17.94 -4.08 3.04
C THR A 281 -17.49 -3.40 1.76
N GLY A 282 -16.44 -3.90 1.11
CA GLY A 282 -16.00 -3.40 -0.21
C GLY A 282 -16.74 -4.10 -1.35
N THR A 283 -16.66 -3.55 -2.56
CA THR A 283 -17.27 -4.15 -3.77
C THR A 283 -16.24 -4.85 -4.67
N LYS A 284 -14.95 -4.55 -4.52
CA LYS A 284 -13.88 -5.14 -5.31
C LYS A 284 -13.78 -6.64 -5.03
N ILE A 285 -13.80 -7.45 -6.09
CA ILE A 285 -13.62 -8.90 -6.02
C ILE A 285 -12.21 -9.31 -6.46
N ILE A 286 -11.68 -10.38 -5.87
CA ILE A 286 -10.41 -11.03 -6.24
C ILE A 286 -10.63 -12.32 -7.03
N GLY A 287 -11.85 -12.88 -7.00
CA GLY A 287 -12.20 -14.07 -7.77
C GLY A 287 -13.70 -14.21 -8.01
N ALA A 288 -14.03 -14.87 -9.12
CA ALA A 288 -15.40 -15.05 -9.58
C ALA A 288 -16.10 -16.23 -8.86
N PRO A 289 -17.43 -16.14 -8.62
CA PRO A 289 -18.31 -15.04 -9.01
C PRO A 289 -18.31 -13.84 -8.04
N ALA A 290 -17.92 -14.01 -6.77
CA ALA A 290 -18.09 -12.95 -5.76
C ALA A 290 -17.15 -13.07 -4.55
N VAL A 291 -15.88 -13.45 -4.74
CA VAL A 291 -14.89 -13.45 -3.64
C VAL A 291 -14.39 -12.03 -3.44
N LEU A 292 -14.85 -11.36 -2.37
CA LEU A 292 -14.49 -9.97 -2.07
C LEU A 292 -13.03 -9.83 -1.61
N LYS A 293 -12.36 -8.75 -2.04
CA LYS A 293 -11.06 -8.33 -1.53
C LYS A 293 -11.17 -7.82 -0.09
N TYR A 294 -12.21 -7.03 0.17
CA TYR A 294 -12.57 -6.53 1.49
C TYR A 294 -13.94 -7.10 1.90
N PRO A 295 -13.99 -8.29 2.52
CA PRO A 295 -15.24 -8.89 2.97
C PRO A 295 -15.86 -8.05 4.10
N THR A 296 -17.14 -8.30 4.38
CA THR A 296 -17.88 -7.64 5.46
C THR A 296 -17.17 -7.81 6.80
N GLN A 297 -16.84 -6.68 7.42
CA GLN A 297 -16.22 -6.63 8.74
C GLN A 297 -17.05 -5.77 9.68
N ASN A 298 -17.23 -6.23 10.91
CA ASN A 298 -17.99 -5.53 11.94
C ASN A 298 -17.05 -4.71 12.83
N PHE A 299 -17.48 -3.50 13.16
CA PHE A 299 -16.79 -2.52 13.98
C PHE A 299 -17.75 -1.90 14.99
N THR A 300 -17.19 -1.24 15.98
CA THR A 300 -17.93 -0.47 16.99
C THR A 300 -17.20 0.85 17.19
N THR A 301 -17.95 1.96 17.28
CA THR A 301 -17.40 3.26 17.63
C THR A 301 -16.95 3.30 19.09
N ASP A 302 -16.02 4.18 19.43
CA ASP A 302 -15.49 4.34 20.78
C ASP A 302 -16.42 5.15 21.70
N SER A 303 -15.93 5.49 22.90
CA SER A 303 -16.68 6.30 23.88
C SER A 303 -16.95 7.74 23.43
N ALA A 304 -16.26 8.23 22.40
CA ALA A 304 -16.52 9.51 21.75
C ALA A 304 -17.43 9.36 20.52
N GLY A 305 -17.93 8.15 20.26
CA GLY A 305 -18.72 7.84 19.07
C GLY A 305 -17.88 7.91 17.79
N SER A 306 -16.58 7.61 17.82
CA SER A 306 -15.71 7.67 16.64
C SER A 306 -15.02 6.35 16.33
N ARG A 307 -14.68 6.14 15.06
CA ARG A 307 -13.82 5.06 14.57
C ARG A 307 -13.03 5.54 13.36
N VAL A 308 -11.70 5.48 13.43
CA VAL A 308 -10.82 5.93 12.36
C VAL A 308 -10.17 4.74 11.65
N PHE A 309 -10.23 4.75 10.32
CA PHE A 309 -9.47 3.87 9.45
C PHE A 309 -8.40 4.69 8.74
N LEU A 310 -7.12 4.29 8.83
CA LEU A 310 -5.99 5.05 8.31
C LEU A 310 -5.46 4.54 6.97
N SER A 311 -5.87 3.34 6.55
CA SER A 311 -5.29 2.68 5.38
C SER A 311 -6.32 1.81 4.67
N LEU A 312 -7.35 2.43 4.11
CA LEU A 312 -8.31 1.76 3.23
C LEU A 312 -7.86 1.88 1.77
N GLU A 313 -8.06 0.81 1.01
CA GLU A 313 -7.88 0.84 -0.45
C GLU A 313 -9.05 1.59 -1.09
N ALA A 314 -8.80 2.22 -2.24
CA ALA A 314 -9.87 2.80 -3.04
C ALA A 314 -10.85 1.71 -3.52
N ASP A 315 -12.13 1.91 -3.21
CA ASP A 315 -13.24 1.02 -3.53
C ASP A 315 -14.57 1.79 -3.34
N THR A 316 -15.67 1.19 -3.75
CA THR A 316 -16.99 1.51 -3.20
C THR A 316 -17.20 0.69 -1.94
N TYR A 317 -17.57 1.35 -0.85
CA TYR A 317 -17.86 0.71 0.42
C TYR A 317 -19.34 0.83 0.75
N GLY A 318 -19.92 -0.27 1.23
CA GLY A 318 -21.23 -0.33 1.86
C GLY A 318 -21.09 -0.27 3.38
N VAL A 319 -21.97 0.47 4.04
CA VAL A 319 -22.11 0.50 5.50
C VAL A 319 -23.50 0.01 5.90
N LEU A 320 -23.56 -0.80 6.97
CA LEU A 320 -24.81 -1.20 7.59
C LEU A 320 -24.67 -1.08 9.11
N LEU A 321 -25.73 -0.67 9.78
CA LEU A 321 -25.77 -0.68 11.25
C LEU A 321 -25.94 -2.12 11.75
N THR A 322 -25.19 -2.51 12.79
CA THR A 322 -25.26 -3.86 13.37
C THR A 322 -25.78 -3.87 14.80
N SER A 323 -25.88 -2.70 15.45
CA SER A 323 -26.50 -2.55 16.77
C SER A 323 -28.02 -2.77 16.71
N ALA A 324 -28.51 -3.92 17.18
CA ALA A 324 -29.93 -4.27 17.15
C ALA A 324 -30.87 -3.36 17.98
N LEU A 325 -30.33 -2.55 18.90
CA LEU A 325 -31.12 -1.60 19.69
C LEU A 325 -31.38 -0.27 18.96
N TYR A 326 -30.79 -0.09 17.78
CA TYR A 326 -30.85 1.15 17.02
C TYR A 326 -31.22 0.89 15.56
N ASP A 327 -31.91 1.86 14.96
CA ASP A 327 -32.12 1.96 13.53
C ASP A 327 -31.18 3.02 12.94
N LEU A 328 -30.69 2.79 11.73
CA LEU A 328 -29.96 3.81 10.97
C LEU A 328 -30.97 4.81 10.39
N ALA A 329 -31.00 6.02 10.95
CA ALA A 329 -31.89 7.10 10.51
C ALA A 329 -31.32 7.92 9.35
N GLY A 330 -30.02 7.79 9.06
CA GLY A 330 -29.38 8.42 7.91
C GLY A 330 -27.89 8.57 8.12
N THR A 331 -27.23 9.11 7.11
CA THR A 331 -25.79 9.19 7.01
C THR A 331 -25.35 10.44 6.23
N THR A 332 -24.16 10.98 6.50
CA THR A 332 -23.64 12.13 5.72
C THR A 332 -23.18 11.77 4.31
N LEU A 333 -22.90 10.48 4.08
CA LEU A 333 -22.67 9.88 2.76
C LEU A 333 -23.73 8.83 2.53
N LEU A 334 -24.15 8.59 1.30
CA LEU A 334 -25.06 7.47 1.02
C LEU A 334 -24.50 6.14 1.57
N PRO A 335 -25.33 5.21 2.06
CA PRO A 335 -24.86 3.95 2.67
C PRO A 335 -24.00 3.09 1.74
N SER A 336 -24.04 3.34 0.44
CA SER A 336 -23.00 2.95 -0.51
C SER A 336 -22.29 4.19 -1.04
N PHE A 337 -20.97 4.28 -0.83
CA PHE A 337 -20.17 5.45 -1.20
C PHE A 337 -18.81 5.06 -1.77
N ALA A 338 -18.34 5.84 -2.74
CA ALA A 338 -16.98 5.70 -3.28
C ALA A 338 -15.97 6.33 -2.32
N LEU A 339 -14.85 5.65 -2.12
CA LEU A 339 -13.64 6.17 -1.50
C LEU A 339 -12.53 6.17 -2.56
N ASN A 340 -12.12 7.36 -3.01
CA ASN A 340 -11.07 7.51 -4.02
C ASN A 340 -9.68 7.34 -3.39
N PRO A 341 -8.62 7.13 -4.20
CA PRO A 341 -7.24 7.13 -3.71
C PRO A 341 -6.85 8.41 -2.98
N ASN A 342 -6.04 8.29 -1.92
CA ASN A 342 -5.53 9.41 -1.12
C ASN A 342 -6.63 10.36 -0.60
N GLU A 343 -7.84 9.85 -0.36
CA GLU A 343 -8.97 10.63 0.12
C GLU A 343 -9.10 10.51 1.64
N ASN A 344 -9.37 11.63 2.32
CA ASN A 344 -9.77 11.63 3.72
C ASN A 344 -11.27 11.91 3.77
N LYS A 345 -12.07 10.89 4.08
CA LYS A 345 -13.52 10.96 4.06
C LYS A 345 -14.10 10.86 5.47
N SER A 346 -15.23 11.53 5.70
CA SER A 346 -15.96 11.45 6.96
C SER A 346 -17.38 10.94 6.74
N LEU A 347 -17.77 9.95 7.52
CA LEU A 347 -19.09 9.33 7.52
C LEU A 347 -19.69 9.50 8.92
N GLN A 348 -20.80 10.22 9.03
CA GLN A 348 -21.60 10.26 10.24
C GLN A 348 -22.76 9.29 10.09
N LEU A 349 -23.00 8.48 11.12
CA LEU A 349 -24.13 7.58 11.26
C LEU A 349 -25.09 8.22 12.27
N VAL A 350 -26.30 8.54 11.83
CA VAL A 350 -27.36 9.00 12.72
C VAL A 350 -28.15 7.77 13.13
N ALA A 351 -28.03 7.38 14.39
CA ALA A 351 -28.70 6.20 14.94
C ALA A 351 -29.77 6.62 15.94
N VAL A 352 -30.95 5.99 15.85
CA VAL A 352 -32.08 6.26 16.74
C VAL A 352 -32.56 4.97 17.38
N PRO A 353 -33.12 4.99 18.60
CA PRO A 353 -33.63 3.77 19.23
C PRO A 353 -34.62 3.04 18.32
N HIS A 354 -34.45 1.71 18.24
CA HIS A 354 -35.28 0.89 17.38
C HIS A 354 -36.73 0.89 17.86
N ILE A 355 -37.67 1.10 16.93
CA ILE A 355 -39.11 1.00 17.20
C ILE A 355 -39.77 0.19 16.10
N ASN A 356 -40.08 -1.08 16.39
CA ASN A 356 -40.85 -1.99 15.53
C ASN A 356 -40.26 -2.22 14.12
N ARG A 357 -40.57 -1.33 13.17
CA ARG A 357 -40.04 -1.38 11.81
C ARG A 357 -39.58 -0.01 11.35
N ALA A 358 -38.44 0.01 10.69
CA ALA A 358 -37.81 1.21 10.19
C ALA A 358 -37.57 1.18 8.69
N PHE A 359 -37.66 2.35 8.08
CA PHE A 359 -37.49 2.55 6.66
C PHE A 359 -36.69 3.82 6.39
N LEU A 360 -35.55 3.66 5.70
CA LEU A 360 -34.70 4.74 5.23
C LEU A 360 -34.85 4.88 3.71
N VAL A 361 -35.17 6.08 3.25
CA VAL A 361 -35.19 6.41 1.82
C VAL A 361 -34.06 7.37 1.54
N SER A 362 -33.22 7.02 0.59
CA SER A 362 -32.17 7.87 0.01
C SER A 362 -32.59 8.30 -1.39
N VAL A 363 -32.54 9.58 -1.70
CA VAL A 363 -32.92 10.15 -3.01
C VAL A 363 -31.70 10.78 -3.66
N LYS A 364 -31.40 10.39 -4.89
CA LYS A 364 -30.26 10.88 -5.67
C LYS A 364 -30.61 11.11 -7.13
N ASP A 365 -29.73 11.78 -7.88
CA ASP A 365 -29.82 11.89 -9.33
C ASP A 365 -29.00 10.79 -10.05
N SER A 366 -29.00 10.82 -11.38
CA SER A 366 -28.25 9.88 -12.22
C SER A 366 -26.72 10.03 -12.12
N ALA A 367 -26.23 11.12 -11.54
CA ALA A 367 -24.81 11.36 -11.24
C ALA A 367 -24.42 10.94 -9.81
N ASN A 368 -25.31 10.25 -9.08
CA ASN A 368 -25.15 9.86 -7.68
C ASN A 368 -25.07 11.04 -6.69
N VAL A 369 -25.56 12.22 -7.08
CA VAL A 369 -25.66 13.37 -6.18
C VAL A 369 -26.96 13.29 -5.41
N THR A 370 -26.90 13.46 -4.09
CA THR A 370 -28.08 13.45 -3.20
C THR A 370 -29.01 14.62 -3.49
N ILE A 371 -30.33 14.39 -3.50
CA ILE A 371 -31.33 15.43 -3.76
C ILE A 371 -31.99 15.87 -2.45
N ASP A 372 -31.57 17.03 -1.96
CA ASP A 372 -32.17 17.67 -0.78
C ASP A 372 -33.49 18.37 -1.12
N GLY A 373 -34.40 18.43 -0.14
CA GLY A 373 -35.69 19.08 -0.30
C GLY A 373 -36.64 18.35 -1.27
N ALA A 374 -36.47 17.06 -1.50
CA ALA A 374 -37.43 16.21 -2.20
C ALA A 374 -38.56 15.84 -1.23
N THR A 375 -39.80 15.88 -1.72
CA THR A 375 -40.99 15.53 -0.94
C THR A 375 -41.22 14.02 -1.08
N VAL A 376 -41.19 13.31 0.04
CA VAL A 376 -41.37 11.86 0.11
C VAL A 376 -42.61 11.57 0.94
N ARG A 377 -43.63 11.01 0.29
CA ARG A 377 -44.89 10.57 0.91
C ARG A 377 -44.93 9.06 0.99
N LEU A 378 -45.18 8.53 2.18
CA LEU A 378 -45.35 7.12 2.45
C LEU A 378 -46.76 6.91 3.01
N GLU A 379 -47.57 6.11 2.32
CA GLU A 379 -48.97 5.93 2.68
C GLU A 379 -49.45 4.47 2.62
N LYS A 380 -50.41 4.13 3.47
CA LYS A 380 -51.27 2.95 3.38
C LYS A 380 -52.60 3.25 4.08
N SER A 381 -53.54 2.31 4.08
CA SER A 381 -54.75 2.46 4.89
C SER A 381 -54.41 2.71 6.36
N GLY A 382 -54.82 3.86 6.90
CA GLY A 382 -54.56 4.27 8.28
C GLY A 382 -53.19 4.89 8.56
N PHE A 383 -52.36 5.14 7.54
CA PHE A 383 -51.07 5.84 7.69
C PHE A 383 -50.80 6.70 6.45
N ASP A 384 -50.52 7.98 6.62
CA ASP A 384 -50.15 8.88 5.53
C ASP A 384 -49.22 9.96 6.10
N GLU A 385 -47.92 9.80 5.84
CA GLU A 385 -46.92 10.77 6.26
C GLU A 385 -46.14 11.29 5.06
N THR A 386 -45.90 12.60 5.07
CA THR A 386 -45.02 13.27 4.12
C THR A 386 -43.87 13.92 4.86
N LYS A 387 -42.66 13.63 4.41
CA LYS A 387 -41.42 14.19 4.93
C LYS A 387 -40.57 14.74 3.79
N THR A 388 -39.58 15.55 4.14
CA THR A 388 -38.68 16.18 3.18
C THR A 388 -37.26 15.66 3.39
N THR A 389 -36.53 15.37 2.31
CA THR A 389 -35.14 14.91 2.42
C THR A 389 -34.25 15.98 3.05
N ASN A 390 -33.31 15.55 3.90
CA ASN A 390 -32.38 16.39 4.65
C ASN A 390 -33.06 17.50 5.48
N SER A 391 -34.14 17.16 6.20
CA SER A 391 -34.92 18.09 7.03
C SER A 391 -34.78 17.89 8.55
N GLY A 392 -33.98 16.90 8.98
CA GLY A 392 -33.72 16.63 10.39
C GLY A 392 -32.72 17.61 11.01
N THR A 393 -32.46 17.45 12.31
CA THR A 393 -31.42 18.23 13.02
C THR A 393 -30.02 17.88 12.53
N CYS A 394 -29.78 16.60 12.21
CA CYS A 394 -28.51 16.13 11.67
C CYS A 394 -28.55 16.15 10.15
N ALA A 395 -27.39 16.46 9.55
CA ALA A 395 -27.24 16.42 8.10
C ALA A 395 -27.32 14.97 7.61
N THR A 396 -28.37 14.67 6.85
CA THR A 396 -28.58 13.39 6.16
C THR A 396 -28.95 13.71 4.70
N PRO A 397 -27.97 14.10 3.87
CA PRO A 397 -28.21 14.59 2.52
C PRO A 397 -29.01 13.58 1.69
N GLY A 398 -30.07 14.06 1.04
CA GLY A 398 -30.96 13.25 0.21
C GLY A 398 -31.80 12.22 0.96
N GLN A 399 -31.76 12.17 2.29
CA GLN A 399 -32.35 11.08 3.06
C GLN A 399 -33.54 11.49 3.91
N VAL A 400 -34.42 10.53 4.15
CA VAL A 400 -35.58 10.63 5.04
C VAL A 400 -35.90 9.28 5.68
N PHE A 401 -36.35 9.31 6.93
CA PHE A 401 -36.48 8.12 7.76
C PHE A 401 -37.83 8.02 8.46
N TRP A 402 -38.30 6.78 8.61
CA TRP A 402 -39.43 6.40 9.46
C TRP A 402 -39.04 5.24 10.36
N ASN A 403 -39.60 5.21 11.57
CA ASN A 403 -39.66 4.05 12.43
C ASN A 403 -41.08 3.87 12.99
N GLY A 404 -41.31 2.81 13.75
CA GLY A 404 -42.62 2.49 14.31
C GLY A 404 -43.64 1.98 13.29
N LEU A 405 -43.21 1.67 12.06
CA LEU A 405 -44.12 1.28 10.99
C LEU A 405 -44.77 -0.09 11.27
N ALA A 406 -46.05 -0.22 10.98
CA ALA A 406 -46.72 -1.53 10.98
C ALA A 406 -46.43 -2.27 9.66
N SER A 407 -46.37 -3.59 9.68
CA SER A 407 -46.19 -4.39 8.45
C SER A 407 -47.32 -4.16 7.44
N GLY A 408 -47.03 -4.42 6.18
CA GLY A 408 -48.00 -4.34 5.07
C GLY A 408 -47.43 -3.63 3.86
N THR A 409 -48.27 -3.47 2.85
CA THR A 409 -47.92 -2.79 1.61
C THR A 409 -48.21 -1.30 1.70
N TYR A 410 -47.22 -0.49 1.35
CA TYR A 410 -47.30 0.97 1.30
C TYR A 410 -47.19 1.45 -0.15
N THR A 411 -47.66 2.66 -0.39
CA THR A 411 -47.35 3.45 -1.57
C THR A 411 -46.30 4.51 -1.20
N LEU A 412 -45.17 4.51 -1.91
CA LEU A 412 -44.11 5.50 -1.80
C LEU A 412 -44.18 6.43 -3.01
N THR A 413 -44.36 7.73 -2.78
CA THR A 413 -44.35 8.76 -3.82
C THR A 413 -43.28 9.80 -3.53
N ILE A 414 -42.39 10.04 -4.49
CA ILE A 414 -41.29 11.01 -4.37
C ILE A 414 -41.41 12.06 -5.47
N SER A 415 -41.39 13.33 -5.09
CA SER A 415 -41.46 14.45 -6.04
C SER A 415 -40.46 15.55 -5.71
N LYS A 416 -39.89 16.15 -6.75
CA LYS A 416 -39.00 17.32 -6.69
C LYS A 416 -39.21 18.13 -7.96
N ALA A 417 -39.31 19.46 -7.84
CA ALA A 417 -39.43 20.33 -9.02
C ALA A 417 -38.22 20.14 -9.96
N GLY A 418 -38.49 19.97 -11.26
CA GLY A 418 -37.46 19.69 -12.26
C GLY A 418 -37.05 18.21 -12.37
N PHE A 419 -37.80 17.30 -11.73
CA PHE A 419 -37.64 15.86 -11.86
C PHE A 419 -39.01 15.18 -12.07
N GLN A 420 -38.98 14.02 -12.72
CA GLN A 420 -40.14 13.14 -12.83
C GLN A 420 -40.52 12.57 -11.46
N THR A 421 -41.82 12.48 -11.19
CA THR A 421 -42.32 11.88 -9.94
C THR A 421 -42.11 10.37 -9.99
N TYR A 422 -41.53 9.82 -8.92
CA TYR A 422 -41.38 8.38 -8.72
C TYR A 422 -42.53 7.88 -7.84
N THR A 423 -43.17 6.78 -8.24
CA THR A 423 -44.21 6.13 -7.45
C THR A 423 -44.00 4.61 -7.44
N ASP A 424 -43.93 4.02 -6.25
CA ASP A 424 -44.02 2.57 -6.03
C ASP A 424 -45.30 2.29 -5.22
N THR A 425 -46.27 1.61 -5.82
CA THR A 425 -47.56 1.30 -5.21
C THR A 425 -47.59 -0.02 -4.44
N ALA A 426 -46.49 -0.78 -4.46
CA ALA A 426 -46.43 -2.15 -3.94
C ALA A 426 -45.24 -2.36 -2.99
N LEU A 427 -44.83 -1.32 -2.27
CA LEU A 427 -43.70 -1.36 -1.35
C LEU A 427 -44.02 -2.23 -0.12
N ASP A 428 -43.41 -3.42 -0.02
CA ASP A 428 -43.63 -4.35 1.07
C ASP A 428 -42.75 -4.04 2.30
N MET A 429 -43.39 -3.72 3.44
CA MET A 429 -42.73 -3.48 4.74
C MET A 429 -42.76 -4.75 5.62
N SER A 430 -42.22 -5.86 5.11
CA SER A 430 -42.12 -7.13 5.82
C SER A 430 -40.84 -7.30 6.63
N SER A 431 -39.77 -6.56 6.29
CA SER A 431 -38.51 -6.51 7.07
C SER A 431 -38.61 -5.57 8.29
N THR A 432 -37.85 -5.84 9.36
CA THR A 432 -37.77 -4.97 10.54
C THR A 432 -36.96 -3.70 10.27
N TRP A 433 -36.06 -3.75 9.29
CA TRP A 433 -35.35 -2.59 8.78
C TRP A 433 -35.21 -2.72 7.26
N GLN A 434 -35.43 -1.63 6.54
CA GLN A 434 -35.31 -1.57 5.09
C GLN A 434 -34.69 -0.24 4.66
N GLU A 435 -33.88 -0.29 3.62
CA GLU A 435 -33.36 0.88 2.93
C GLU A 435 -33.75 0.82 1.45
N GLN A 436 -34.11 1.96 0.87
CA GLN A 436 -34.22 2.13 -0.58
C GLN A 436 -33.45 3.37 -1.04
N THR A 437 -32.64 3.19 -2.08
CA THR A 437 -32.03 4.31 -2.80
C THR A 437 -32.78 4.50 -4.12
N ILE A 438 -33.40 5.66 -4.29
CA ILE A 438 -34.18 6.03 -5.47
C ILE A 438 -33.42 7.07 -6.30
N THR A 439 -33.28 6.80 -7.59
CA THR A 439 -32.73 7.74 -8.57
C THR A 439 -33.86 8.49 -9.25
N LEU A 440 -33.95 9.81 -9.05
CA LEU A 440 -34.86 10.66 -9.81
C LEU A 440 -34.24 11.08 -11.14
N ILE A 441 -35.07 11.12 -12.18
CA ILE A 441 -34.68 11.52 -13.53
C ILE A 441 -35.24 12.93 -13.77
N PRO A 442 -34.42 13.87 -14.30
CA PRO A 442 -34.88 15.21 -14.68
C PRO A 442 -36.11 15.23 -15.60
#